data_AF-A0A5B2W674-F1
#
_entry.id   AF-A0A5B2W674-F1
#
_cell.length_a   1.000
_cell.length_b   1.000
_cell.length_c   1.000
_cell.angle_alpha   90.00
_cell.angle_beta   90.00
_cell.angle_gamma   90.00
#
_symmetry.space_group_name_H-M   'P 1'
#
loop_
_entity.id
_entity.type
_entity.pdbx_description
1 polymer ?
#
loop_
_entity_poly.entity_id
_entity_poly.type
_entity_poly.pdbx_seq_one_letter_code
_entity_poly.pdbx_strand_id
1 'polypeptide(L)'
;MQQSSMLVEQLNEALRNKLQASGCVTGRLECRITPVFLLNLQGQRNNGQSLFFWELERNINMLLDRYQTTEAAHAAAIVIDIDLARNSFVYNIISQEQAAAQREREANAQKDEETRRLLQLKQNLLSRNTPFGRQLAEQVSYALERGALCYSHRDYCGMGLEKNAQGNYVYAAVWDGWLQPLQTFTSREAFIQWLAVQSDASLSRVNEPDTWVWDNQVINRQRLEDFVNWNQGFDPIHHR
;
A
#
# COMPACT_ATOMS: atom_id res chain seq x y z
N MET A 1 -30.62 -21.07 -34.34
CA MET A 1 -29.82 -22.10 -33.63
C MET A 1 -28.55 -22.51 -34.38
N GLN A 2 -28.57 -22.82 -35.69
CA GLN A 2 -27.35 -23.23 -36.43
C GLN A 2 -26.24 -22.16 -36.51
N GLN A 3 -26.57 -20.87 -36.59
CA GLN A 3 -25.55 -19.80 -36.71
C GLN A 3 -24.78 -19.51 -35.40
N SER A 4 -25.41 -19.72 -34.23
CA SER A 4 -24.78 -19.53 -32.91
C SER A 4 -23.71 -20.61 -32.64
N SER A 5 -24.00 -21.87 -32.99
CA SER A 5 -23.03 -22.99 -32.90
C SER A 5 -21.80 -22.74 -33.77
N MET A 6 -22.01 -22.27 -35.01
CA MET A 6 -20.92 -22.01 -35.96
C MET A 6 -19.98 -20.89 -35.47
N LEU A 7 -20.50 -19.84 -34.83
CA LEU A 7 -19.69 -18.74 -34.30
C LEU A 7 -18.80 -19.19 -33.11
N VAL A 8 -19.37 -19.99 -32.19
CA VAL A 8 -18.64 -20.55 -31.05
C VAL A 8 -17.54 -21.49 -31.53
N GLU A 9 -17.83 -22.35 -32.50
CA GLU A 9 -16.84 -23.25 -33.10
C GLU A 9 -15.68 -22.49 -33.74
N GLN A 10 -15.97 -21.44 -34.52
CA GLN A 10 -14.95 -20.57 -35.13
C GLN A 10 -14.07 -19.89 -34.07
N LEU A 11 -14.68 -19.39 -32.99
CA LEU A 11 -13.95 -18.75 -31.89
C LEU A 11 -13.08 -19.76 -31.14
N ASN A 12 -13.61 -20.95 -30.84
CA ASN A 12 -12.86 -22.05 -30.22
C ASN A 12 -11.65 -22.45 -31.07
N GLU A 13 -11.83 -22.59 -32.38
CA GLU A 13 -10.74 -22.93 -33.30
C GLU A 13 -9.66 -21.85 -33.33
N ALA A 14 -10.05 -20.57 -33.42
CA ALA A 14 -9.10 -19.47 -33.45
C ALA A 14 -8.28 -19.38 -32.14
N LEU A 15 -8.93 -19.54 -30.98
CA LEU A 15 -8.28 -19.56 -29.68
C LEU A 15 -7.37 -20.78 -29.50
N ARG A 16 -7.82 -21.96 -29.96
CA ARG A 16 -7.00 -23.20 -29.98
C ARG A 16 -5.71 -22.96 -30.76
N ASN A 17 -5.82 -22.46 -31.99
CA ASN A 17 -4.68 -22.24 -32.87
C ASN A 17 -3.67 -21.27 -32.24
N LYS A 18 -4.15 -20.18 -31.62
CA LYS A 18 -3.29 -19.21 -30.92
C LYS A 18 -2.49 -19.85 -29.77
N LEU A 19 -3.18 -20.60 -28.90
CA LEU A 19 -2.57 -21.23 -27.74
C LEU A 19 -1.62 -22.36 -28.14
N GLN A 20 -1.99 -23.20 -29.12
CA GLN A 20 -1.16 -24.29 -29.62
C GLN A 20 0.11 -23.78 -30.29
N ALA A 21 0.02 -22.72 -31.11
CA ALA A 21 1.19 -22.10 -31.74
C ALA A 21 2.24 -21.62 -30.72
N SER A 22 1.82 -21.36 -29.48
CA SER A 22 2.69 -20.88 -28.39
C SER A 22 3.12 -22.00 -27.42
N GLY A 23 2.72 -23.25 -27.68
CA GLY A 23 3.01 -24.43 -26.87
C GLY A 23 2.21 -24.50 -25.56
N CYS A 24 1.10 -23.76 -25.46
CA CYS A 24 0.21 -23.81 -24.29
C CYS A 24 -0.67 -25.07 -24.33
N VAL A 25 -1.09 -25.53 -23.15
CA VAL A 25 -2.03 -26.66 -22.96
C VAL A 25 -3.33 -26.24 -22.30
N THR A 26 -3.32 -25.14 -21.56
CA THR A 26 -4.52 -24.47 -21.07
C THR A 26 -4.45 -22.99 -21.40
N GLY A 27 -5.59 -22.31 -21.33
CA GLY A 27 -5.66 -20.86 -21.42
C GLY A 27 -6.92 -20.30 -20.79
N ARG A 28 -6.91 -18.99 -20.58
CA ARG A 28 -8.05 -18.24 -20.06
C ARG A 28 -8.14 -16.92 -20.80
N LEU A 29 -9.25 -16.73 -21.49
CA LEU A 29 -9.61 -15.46 -22.11
C LEU A 29 -10.54 -14.70 -21.18
N GLU A 30 -10.24 -13.44 -20.89
CA GLU A 30 -11.15 -12.52 -20.22
C GLU A 30 -11.39 -11.31 -21.12
N CYS A 31 -12.66 -11.08 -21.44
CA CYS A 31 -13.13 -9.96 -22.23
C CYS A 31 -14.06 -9.12 -21.37
N ARG A 32 -13.62 -7.93 -20.95
CA ARG A 32 -14.45 -6.98 -20.19
C ARG A 32 -15.06 -5.96 -21.13
N ILE A 33 -16.38 -5.83 -21.01
CA ILE A 33 -17.20 -4.96 -21.85
C ILE A 33 -17.27 -3.60 -21.13
N THR A 34 -16.23 -2.81 -21.35
CA THR A 34 -16.07 -1.42 -20.87
C THR A 34 -15.90 -0.47 -22.06
N PRO A 35 -16.00 0.87 -21.89
CA PRO A 35 -15.80 1.84 -22.97
C PRO A 35 -14.45 1.70 -23.69
N VAL A 36 -13.45 1.19 -23.00
CA VAL A 36 -12.22 0.64 -23.58
C VAL A 36 -12.37 -0.87 -23.53
N PHE A 37 -12.42 -1.54 -24.68
CA PHE A 37 -12.52 -3.00 -24.74
C PHE A 37 -11.25 -3.61 -24.14
N LEU A 38 -11.36 -4.22 -22.94
CA LEU A 38 -10.21 -4.82 -22.25
C LEU A 38 -10.24 -6.32 -22.50
N LEU A 39 -9.22 -6.78 -23.21
CA LEU A 39 -9.06 -8.16 -23.61
C LEU A 39 -7.75 -8.69 -23.05
N ASN A 40 -7.82 -9.81 -22.33
CA ASN A 40 -6.65 -10.49 -21.82
C ASN A 40 -6.76 -11.98 -22.16
N LEU A 41 -5.75 -12.52 -22.83
CA LEU A 41 -5.59 -13.96 -22.98
C LEU A 41 -4.32 -14.38 -22.26
N GLN A 42 -4.45 -15.35 -21.37
CA GLN A 42 -3.33 -16.03 -20.73
C GLN A 42 -3.30 -17.49 -21.19
N GLY A 43 -2.12 -18.04 -21.42
CA GLY A 43 -1.91 -19.46 -21.66
C GLY A 43 -0.94 -20.06 -20.65
N GLN A 44 -1.03 -21.35 -20.39
CA GLN A 44 -0.08 -22.08 -19.56
C GLN A 44 0.47 -23.29 -20.32
N ARG A 45 1.79 -23.49 -20.26
CA ARG A 45 2.50 -24.63 -20.87
C ARG A 45 2.50 -25.84 -19.93
N ASN A 46 2.83 -27.02 -20.46
CA ASN A 46 2.95 -28.26 -19.68
C ASN A 46 3.95 -28.19 -18.51
N ASN A 47 4.95 -27.32 -18.60
CA ASN A 47 5.94 -27.09 -17.55
C ASN A 47 5.46 -26.10 -16.46
N GLY A 48 4.19 -25.67 -16.51
CA GLY A 48 3.60 -24.71 -15.59
C GLY A 48 3.87 -23.23 -15.92
N GLN A 49 4.68 -22.93 -16.95
CA GLN A 49 5.01 -21.55 -17.33
C GLN A 49 3.80 -20.84 -17.94
N SER A 50 3.50 -19.63 -17.44
CA SER A 50 2.46 -18.75 -17.96
C SER A 50 2.97 -17.84 -19.08
N LEU A 51 2.13 -17.61 -20.09
CA LEU A 51 2.32 -16.66 -21.17
C LEU A 51 1.13 -15.71 -21.24
N PHE A 52 1.40 -14.41 -21.40
CA PHE A 52 0.38 -13.39 -21.59
C PHE A 52 0.39 -12.92 -23.04
N PHE A 53 -0.80 -12.82 -23.63
CA PHE A 53 -0.99 -12.33 -24.99
C PHE A 53 -1.61 -10.94 -24.93
N TRP A 54 -0.77 -9.93 -25.12
CA TRP A 54 -1.18 -8.53 -25.09
C TRP A 54 -1.89 -8.09 -26.36
N GLU A 55 -1.65 -8.79 -27.48
CA GLU A 55 -2.29 -8.54 -28.76
C GLU A 55 -2.88 -9.84 -29.31
N LEU A 56 -4.18 -9.79 -29.61
CA LEU A 56 -4.89 -10.86 -30.31
C LEU A 56 -5.06 -10.50 -31.78
N GLU A 57 -5.04 -11.54 -32.61
CA GLU A 57 -5.26 -11.43 -34.03
C GLU A 57 -6.63 -10.82 -34.32
N ARG A 58 -6.71 -10.04 -35.41
CA ARG A 58 -7.92 -9.34 -35.82
C ARG A 58 -9.13 -10.28 -35.97
N ASN A 59 -8.92 -11.51 -36.41
CA ASN A 59 -9.99 -12.51 -36.54
C ASN A 59 -10.58 -12.90 -35.18
N ILE A 60 -9.76 -13.09 -34.14
CA ILE A 60 -10.24 -13.40 -32.79
C ILE A 60 -11.05 -12.21 -32.25
N ASN A 61 -10.54 -10.99 -32.41
CA ASN A 61 -11.27 -9.78 -32.00
C ASN A 61 -12.62 -9.65 -32.70
N MET A 62 -12.68 -9.91 -34.01
CA MET A 62 -13.94 -9.90 -34.77
C MET A 62 -14.93 -10.98 -34.33
N LEU A 63 -14.46 -12.19 -34.03
CA LEU A 63 -15.31 -13.28 -33.55
C LEU A 63 -15.87 -12.97 -32.15
N LEU A 64 -15.06 -12.35 -31.28
CA LEU A 64 -15.49 -11.92 -29.95
C LEU A 64 -16.52 -10.79 -30.00
N ASP A 65 -16.32 -9.79 -30.85
CA ASP A 65 -17.28 -8.70 -31.06
C ASP A 65 -18.64 -9.22 -31.56
N ARG A 66 -18.61 -10.16 -32.51
CA ARG A 66 -19.83 -10.85 -32.98
C ARG A 66 -20.47 -11.67 -31.87
N TYR A 67 -19.69 -12.45 -31.13
CA TYR A 67 -20.22 -13.27 -30.04
C TYR A 67 -20.85 -12.39 -28.94
N GLN A 68 -20.22 -11.26 -28.64
CA GLN A 68 -20.77 -10.27 -27.72
C GLN A 68 -22.10 -9.73 -28.22
N THR A 69 -22.18 -9.30 -29.48
CA THR A 69 -23.40 -8.66 -30.01
C THR A 69 -24.56 -9.64 -30.21
N THR A 70 -24.30 -10.93 -30.41
CA THR A 70 -25.36 -11.93 -30.66
C THR A 70 -25.71 -12.78 -29.44
N GLU A 71 -24.73 -13.28 -28.70
CA GLU A 71 -24.95 -14.26 -27.62
C GLU A 71 -24.82 -13.65 -26.21
N ALA A 72 -24.10 -12.53 -26.08
CA ALA A 72 -23.74 -11.93 -24.78
C ALA A 72 -24.01 -10.41 -24.72
N ALA A 73 -25.07 -9.94 -25.40
CA ALA A 73 -25.34 -8.51 -25.61
C ALA A 73 -25.51 -7.69 -24.31
N HIS A 74 -25.89 -8.36 -23.22
CA HIS A 74 -26.08 -7.74 -21.89
C HIS A 74 -25.00 -8.13 -20.88
N ALA A 75 -23.93 -8.76 -21.34
CA ALA A 75 -22.82 -9.14 -20.48
C ALA A 75 -21.98 -7.92 -20.08
N ALA A 76 -21.41 -7.97 -18.88
CA ALA A 76 -20.33 -7.10 -18.45
C ALA A 76 -18.96 -7.71 -18.76
N ALA A 77 -18.88 -9.03 -18.79
CA ALA A 77 -17.67 -9.74 -19.20
C ALA A 77 -17.99 -11.12 -19.75
N ILE A 78 -17.08 -11.61 -20.59
CA ILE A 78 -17.06 -12.99 -21.08
C ILE A 78 -15.73 -13.57 -20.64
N VAL A 79 -15.78 -14.70 -19.93
CA VAL A 79 -14.61 -15.47 -19.56
C VAL A 79 -14.68 -16.82 -20.25
N ILE A 80 -13.58 -17.23 -20.89
CA ILE A 80 -13.47 -18.53 -21.54
C ILE A 80 -12.30 -19.27 -20.93
N ASP A 81 -12.59 -20.34 -20.20
CA ASP A 81 -11.58 -21.28 -19.71
C ASP A 81 -11.35 -22.37 -20.76
N ILE A 82 -10.10 -22.58 -21.13
CA ILE A 82 -9.68 -23.40 -22.26
C ILE A 82 -8.76 -24.52 -21.78
N ASP A 83 -9.15 -25.76 -22.03
CA ASP A 83 -8.34 -26.96 -21.80
C ASP A 83 -8.13 -27.67 -23.14
N LEU A 84 -6.93 -27.56 -23.69
CA LEU A 84 -6.61 -28.13 -24.99
C LEU A 84 -6.41 -29.64 -24.95
N ALA A 85 -6.02 -30.20 -23.80
CA ALA A 85 -5.86 -31.64 -23.64
C ALA A 85 -7.22 -32.35 -23.67
N ARG A 86 -8.25 -31.72 -23.08
CA ARG A 86 -9.64 -32.20 -23.09
C ARG A 86 -10.47 -31.67 -24.25
N ASN A 87 -9.89 -30.79 -25.07
CA ASN A 87 -10.60 -30.06 -26.12
C ASN A 87 -11.88 -29.36 -25.60
N SER A 88 -11.77 -28.75 -24.41
CA SER A 88 -12.90 -28.17 -23.67
C SER A 88 -12.78 -26.65 -23.60
N PHE A 89 -13.90 -25.98 -23.84
CA PHE A 89 -14.06 -24.53 -23.76
C PHE A 89 -15.27 -24.23 -22.88
N VAL A 90 -15.06 -23.58 -21.75
CA VAL A 90 -16.12 -23.24 -20.80
C VAL A 90 -16.35 -21.74 -20.84
N TYR A 91 -17.52 -21.34 -21.34
CA TYR A 91 -17.95 -19.96 -21.45
C TYR A 91 -18.70 -19.54 -20.19
N ASN A 92 -18.20 -18.52 -19.52
CA ASN A 92 -18.84 -17.88 -18.37
C ASN A 92 -19.20 -16.44 -18.75
N ILE A 93 -20.50 -16.19 -18.90
CA ILE A 93 -21.03 -14.86 -19.20
C ILE A 93 -21.41 -14.21 -17.87
N ILE A 94 -20.74 -13.10 -17.55
CA ILE A 94 -20.98 -12.34 -16.33
C ILE A 94 -21.94 -11.20 -16.66
N SER A 95 -23.11 -11.17 -16.03
CA SER A 95 -24.08 -10.09 -16.23
C SER A 95 -23.60 -8.78 -15.61
N GLN A 96 -24.20 -7.65 -16.03
CA GLN A 96 -23.95 -6.35 -15.39
C GLN A 96 -24.27 -6.35 -13.90
N GLU A 97 -25.32 -7.05 -13.48
CA GLU A 97 -25.69 -7.21 -12.06
C GLU A 97 -24.64 -8.02 -11.29
N GLN A 98 -24.19 -9.15 -11.84
CA GLN A 98 -23.15 -9.97 -11.22
C GLN A 98 -21.82 -9.21 -11.11
N ALA A 99 -21.43 -8.48 -12.15
CA ALA A 99 -20.23 -7.65 -12.14
C ALA A 99 -20.34 -6.49 -11.12
N ALA A 100 -21.52 -5.87 -11.00
CA ALA A 100 -21.75 -4.84 -9.98
C ALA A 100 -21.68 -5.41 -8.56
N ALA A 101 -22.35 -6.54 -8.30
CA ALA A 101 -22.32 -7.21 -7.01
C ALA A 101 -20.90 -7.69 -6.64
N GLN A 102 -20.12 -8.18 -7.61
CA GLN A 102 -18.73 -8.55 -7.37
C GLN A 102 -17.87 -7.34 -7.01
N ARG A 103 -17.97 -6.23 -7.75
CA ARG A 103 -17.25 -4.99 -7.44
C ARG A 103 -17.59 -4.45 -6.05
N GLU A 104 -18.86 -4.50 -5.66
CA GLU A 104 -19.29 -4.08 -4.33
C GLU A 104 -18.72 -4.99 -3.24
N ARG A 105 -18.74 -6.32 -3.43
CA ARG A 105 -18.11 -7.28 -2.50
C ARG A 105 -16.61 -7.05 -2.39
N GLU A 106 -15.92 -6.82 -3.50
CA GLU A 106 -14.48 -6.53 -3.52
C GLU A 106 -14.17 -5.22 -2.79
N ALA A 107 -14.94 -4.16 -3.05
CA ALA A 107 -14.77 -2.87 -2.37
C ALA A 107 -15.02 -2.98 -0.86
N ASN A 108 -16.05 -3.73 -0.46
CA ASN A 108 -16.34 -3.99 0.96
C ASN A 108 -15.23 -4.83 1.61
N ALA A 109 -14.74 -5.87 0.93
CA ALA A 109 -13.63 -6.69 1.42
C ALA A 109 -12.35 -5.87 1.60
N GLN A 110 -12.03 -5.00 0.64
CA GLN A 110 -10.89 -4.08 0.74
C GLN A 110 -11.04 -3.11 1.92
N LYS A 111 -12.24 -2.56 2.12
CA LYS A 111 -12.52 -1.68 3.26
C LYS A 111 -12.40 -2.42 4.59
N ASP A 112 -12.87 -3.65 4.68
CA ASP A 112 -12.78 -4.49 5.87
C ASP A 112 -11.33 -4.89 6.17
N GLU A 113 -10.55 -5.19 5.14
CA GLU A 113 -9.12 -5.49 5.25
C GLU A 113 -8.35 -4.26 5.74
N GLU A 114 -8.59 -3.09 5.15
CA GLU A 114 -7.96 -1.84 5.57
C GLU A 114 -8.33 -1.50 7.02
N THR A 115 -9.60 -1.67 7.40
CA THR A 115 -10.05 -1.46 8.79
C THR A 115 -9.32 -2.41 9.75
N ARG A 116 -9.18 -3.69 9.40
CA ARG A 116 -8.41 -4.66 10.20
C ARG A 116 -6.94 -4.28 10.31
N ARG A 117 -6.32 -3.85 9.21
CA ARG A 117 -4.93 -3.39 9.18
C ARG A 117 -4.71 -2.19 10.09
N LEU A 118 -5.59 -1.20 10.04
CA LEU A 118 -5.52 -0.02 10.91
C LEU A 118 -5.71 -0.37 12.39
N LEU A 119 -6.62 -1.30 12.72
CA LEU A 119 -6.80 -1.79 14.08
C LEU A 119 -5.55 -2.52 14.59
N GLN A 120 -4.95 -3.37 13.76
CA GLN A 120 -3.72 -4.08 14.10
C GLN A 120 -2.54 -3.12 14.28
N LEU A 121 -2.38 -2.16 13.37
CA LEU A 121 -1.37 -1.10 13.51
C LEU A 121 -1.56 -0.36 14.83
N LYS A 122 -2.78 0.09 15.13
CA LYS A 122 -3.10 0.79 16.38
C LYS A 122 -2.72 -0.04 17.61
N GLN A 123 -3.06 -1.32 17.64
CA GLN A 123 -2.70 -2.23 18.74
C GLN A 123 -1.17 -2.36 18.89
N ASN A 124 -0.46 -2.54 17.77
CA ASN A 124 1.00 -2.65 17.77
C ASN A 124 1.64 -1.37 18.32
N LEU A 125 1.20 -0.19 17.88
CA LEU A 125 1.71 1.09 18.37
C LEU A 125 1.47 1.26 19.86
N LEU A 126 0.26 0.94 20.34
CA LEU A 126 -0.11 1.04 21.75
C LEU A 126 0.61 0.03 22.65
N SER A 127 1.06 -1.11 22.14
CA SER A 127 1.85 -2.08 22.92
C SER A 127 3.26 -1.61 23.27
N ARG A 128 3.81 -0.61 22.56
CA ARG A 128 5.16 -0.07 22.80
C ARG A 128 5.16 0.97 23.94
N ASN A 129 4.63 0.59 25.09
CA ASN A 129 4.28 1.50 26.19
C ASN A 129 5.32 1.59 27.32
N THR A 130 6.54 1.07 27.11
CA THR A 130 7.61 1.14 28.12
C THR A 130 8.09 2.59 28.28
N PRO A 131 7.98 3.21 29.47
CA PRO A 131 8.41 4.58 29.68
C PRO A 131 9.88 4.79 29.37
N PHE A 132 10.25 5.92 28.78
CA PHE A 132 11.64 6.29 28.47
C PHE A 132 12.53 6.27 29.71
N GLY A 133 11.97 6.70 30.85
CA GLY A 133 12.66 6.74 32.13
C GLY A 133 13.45 8.02 32.32
N ARG A 134 13.70 8.35 33.60
CA ARG A 134 14.33 9.61 34.00
C ARG A 134 15.75 9.76 33.44
N GLN A 135 16.53 8.69 33.44
CA GLN A 135 17.93 8.71 32.97
C GLN A 135 18.04 9.13 31.49
N LEU A 136 17.26 8.51 30.59
CA LEU A 136 17.28 8.87 29.17
C LEU A 136 16.77 10.30 28.97
N ALA A 137 15.71 10.70 29.67
CA ALA A 137 15.17 12.05 29.60
C ALA A 137 16.19 13.12 30.05
N GLU A 138 16.96 12.86 31.12
CA GLU A 138 18.05 13.71 31.56
C GLU A 138 19.13 13.83 30.49
N GLN A 139 19.61 12.71 29.93
CA GLN A 139 20.61 12.69 28.87
C GLN A 139 20.17 13.49 27.64
N VAL A 140 18.92 13.32 27.21
CA VAL A 140 18.32 14.09 26.10
C VAL A 140 18.30 15.58 26.44
N SER A 141 17.91 15.96 27.67
CA SER A 141 17.89 17.36 28.08
C SER A 141 19.26 18.04 28.02
N TYR A 142 20.34 17.30 28.29
CA TYR A 142 21.72 17.77 28.15
C TYR A 142 22.17 17.82 26.69
N ALA A 143 21.76 16.86 25.87
CA ALA A 143 22.03 16.88 24.44
C ALA A 143 21.37 18.08 23.74
N LEU A 144 20.17 18.48 24.18
CA LEU A 144 19.45 19.64 23.65
C LEU A 144 20.15 20.99 23.92
N GLU A 145 21.12 21.04 24.83
CA GLU A 145 21.96 22.24 25.02
C GLU A 145 22.93 22.47 23.86
N ARG A 146 23.17 21.45 23.03
CA ARG A 146 24.15 21.49 21.92
C ARG A 146 23.49 21.52 20.54
N GLY A 147 22.20 21.23 20.46
CA GLY A 147 21.46 21.23 19.20
C GLY A 147 20.04 20.71 19.36
N ALA A 148 19.26 20.80 18.28
CA ALA A 148 17.90 20.27 18.22
C ALA A 148 17.91 18.82 17.69
N LEU A 149 16.94 18.04 18.13
CA LEU A 149 16.56 16.78 17.50
C LEU A 149 15.44 17.04 16.51
N CYS A 150 15.78 17.26 15.24
CA CYS A 150 14.82 17.38 14.15
C CYS A 150 15.44 16.88 12.84
N TYR A 151 14.60 16.46 11.89
CA TYR A 151 15.03 16.34 10.50
C TYR A 151 14.85 17.70 9.82
N SER A 152 15.70 17.99 8.84
CA SER A 152 15.62 19.21 8.04
C SER A 152 15.57 18.83 6.57
N HIS A 153 14.35 18.75 6.03
CA HIS A 153 14.09 18.59 4.61
C HIS A 153 12.81 19.35 4.24
N ARG A 154 12.49 19.39 2.95
CA ARG A 154 11.24 19.99 2.47
C ARG A 154 10.03 19.18 2.96
N ASP A 155 8.92 19.88 3.23
CA ASP A 155 7.65 19.36 3.72
C ASP A 155 7.68 18.87 5.18
N TYR A 156 6.72 18.01 5.56
CA TYR A 156 6.63 17.46 6.92
C TYR A 156 7.86 16.60 7.24
N CYS A 157 8.53 16.94 8.33
CA CYS A 157 9.76 16.30 8.81
C CYS A 157 9.54 15.50 10.11
N GLY A 158 8.29 15.25 10.48
CA GLY A 158 7.94 14.50 11.69
C GLY A 158 7.81 15.35 12.94
N MET A 159 8.27 14.76 14.05
CA MET A 159 8.30 15.39 15.38
C MET A 159 9.74 15.72 15.77
N GLY A 160 9.91 16.77 16.57
CA GLY A 160 11.22 17.24 17.01
C GLY A 160 11.23 17.76 18.44
N LEU A 161 12.45 17.91 18.95
CA LEU A 161 12.75 18.50 20.25
C LEU A 161 13.83 19.58 20.10
N GLU A 162 13.68 20.71 20.77
CA GLU A 162 14.72 21.72 20.84
C GLU A 162 14.76 22.39 22.23
N LYS A 163 15.87 23.06 22.53
CA LYS A 163 15.91 24.14 23.50
C LYS A 163 15.98 25.46 22.74
N ASN A 164 14.93 26.27 22.83
CA ASN A 164 14.83 27.50 22.07
C ASN A 164 15.72 28.62 22.64
N ALA A 165 15.82 29.74 21.92
CA ALA A 165 16.66 30.88 22.31
C ALA A 165 16.28 31.52 23.66
N GLN A 166 15.04 31.32 24.13
CA GLN A 166 14.57 31.79 25.44
C GLN A 166 14.92 30.81 26.57
N GLY A 167 15.57 29.69 26.26
CA GLY A 167 15.97 28.66 27.22
C GLY A 167 14.87 27.65 27.55
N ASN A 168 13.73 27.70 26.85
CA ASN A 168 12.63 26.76 27.05
C ASN A 168 12.87 25.48 26.23
N TYR A 169 12.41 24.34 26.76
CA TYR A 169 12.39 23.08 26.02
C TYR A 169 11.08 22.97 25.24
N VAL A 170 11.15 22.53 24.00
CA VAL A 170 10.00 22.51 23.08
C VAL A 170 9.86 21.13 22.45
N TYR A 171 8.65 20.60 22.47
CA TYR A 171 8.20 19.48 21.63
C TYR A 171 7.31 20.03 20.52
N ALA A 172 7.61 19.69 19.27
CA ALA A 172 7.04 20.36 18.10
C ALA A 172 6.87 19.43 16.91
N ALA A 173 5.92 19.79 16.03
CA ALA A 173 5.90 19.27 14.67
C ALA A 173 6.98 20.00 13.86
N VAL A 174 7.63 19.31 12.92
CA VAL A 174 8.70 19.89 12.11
C VAL A 174 8.23 20.02 10.66
N TRP A 175 8.34 21.23 10.11
CA TRP A 175 7.93 21.58 8.76
C TRP A 175 9.03 22.38 8.09
N ASP A 176 9.53 21.92 6.95
CA ASP A 176 10.61 22.60 6.22
C ASP A 176 11.83 22.91 7.11
N GLY A 177 12.12 22.04 8.08
CA GLY A 177 13.18 22.23 9.09
C GLY A 177 12.83 23.19 10.25
N TRP A 178 11.64 23.79 10.26
CA TRP A 178 11.16 24.68 11.32
C TRP A 178 10.31 23.92 12.34
N LEU A 179 10.54 24.18 13.63
CA LEU A 179 9.75 23.61 14.70
C LEU A 179 8.51 24.48 14.96
N GLN A 180 7.33 23.87 14.84
CA GLN A 180 6.05 24.44 15.24
C GLN A 180 5.65 23.87 16.62
N PRO A 181 5.76 24.66 17.71
CA PRO A 181 5.56 24.17 19.06
C PRO A 181 4.18 23.55 19.30
N LEU A 182 4.16 22.36 19.89
CA LEU A 182 2.96 21.72 20.44
C LEU A 182 2.95 21.79 21.96
N GLN A 183 4.14 21.69 22.58
CA GLN A 183 4.30 21.81 24.01
C GLN A 183 5.62 22.49 24.35
N THR A 184 5.59 23.39 25.34
CA THR A 184 6.75 24.15 25.80
C THR A 184 6.91 24.01 27.30
N PHE A 185 8.14 23.79 27.76
CA PHE A 185 8.51 23.64 29.15
C PHE A 185 9.50 24.74 29.53
N THR A 186 9.16 25.52 30.55
CA THR A 186 9.97 26.66 31.00
C THR A 186 11.16 26.26 31.87
N SER A 187 11.29 24.98 32.20
CA SER A 187 12.41 24.45 32.98
C SER A 187 12.83 23.07 32.49
N ARG A 188 14.11 22.75 32.69
CA ARG A 188 14.68 21.44 32.37
C ARG A 188 14.02 20.32 33.16
N GLU A 189 13.77 20.53 34.46
CA GLU A 189 13.12 19.53 35.30
C GLU A 189 11.69 19.22 34.82
N ALA A 190 10.91 20.23 34.40
CA ALA A 190 9.58 20.00 33.85
C ALA A 190 9.62 19.19 32.54
N PHE A 191 10.59 19.48 31.67
CA PHE A 191 10.83 18.69 30.46
C PHE A 191 11.23 17.25 30.77
N ILE A 192 12.17 17.05 31.71
CA ILE A 192 12.63 15.70 32.13
C ILE A 192 11.45 14.90 32.70
N GLN A 193 10.67 15.50 33.61
CA GLN A 193 9.50 14.85 34.20
C GLN A 193 8.49 14.44 33.14
N TRP A 194 8.23 15.30 32.16
CA TRP A 194 7.33 14.99 31.06
C TRP A 194 7.88 13.87 30.17
N LEU A 195 9.13 13.97 29.71
CA LEU A 195 9.72 13.01 28.77
C LEU A 195 9.92 11.63 29.42
N ALA A 196 10.29 11.59 30.70
CA ALA A 196 10.54 10.35 31.43
C ALA A 196 9.33 9.42 31.49
N VAL A 197 8.11 9.97 31.49
CA VAL A 197 6.85 9.21 31.50
C VAL A 197 6.31 8.92 30.10
N GLN A 198 6.90 9.48 29.05
CA GLN A 198 6.53 9.16 27.67
C GLN A 198 7.06 7.77 27.26
N SER A 199 6.48 7.24 26.19
CA SER A 199 6.88 5.98 25.54
C SER A 199 6.72 6.13 24.03
N ASP A 200 7.20 5.15 23.26
CA ASP A 200 6.94 5.10 21.82
C ASP A 200 5.43 5.12 21.53
N ALA A 201 4.63 4.45 22.36
CA ALA A 201 3.17 4.47 22.26
C ALA A 201 2.59 5.87 22.47
N SER A 202 2.98 6.58 23.53
CA SER A 202 2.38 7.89 23.85
C SER A 202 2.78 8.98 22.86
N LEU A 203 3.96 8.87 22.24
CA LEU A 203 4.43 9.79 21.19
C LEU A 203 4.13 9.32 19.76
N SER A 204 3.55 8.14 19.57
CA SER A 204 3.19 7.59 18.24
C SER A 204 2.09 8.35 17.51
N ARG A 205 1.39 9.28 18.19
CA ARG A 205 0.25 10.01 17.63
C ARG A 205 -0.92 9.13 17.17
N VAL A 206 -1.01 7.88 17.64
CA VAL A 206 -2.04 6.89 17.26
C VAL A 206 -3.50 7.29 17.59
N ASN A 207 -3.69 8.37 18.33
CA ASN A 207 -5.01 8.92 18.65
C ASN A 207 -5.41 10.10 17.76
N GLU A 208 -4.55 10.51 16.83
CA GLU A 208 -4.89 11.54 15.84
C GLU A 208 -5.91 11.00 14.83
N PRO A 209 -6.84 11.84 14.34
CA PRO A 209 -7.82 11.44 13.33
C PRO A 209 -7.17 11.02 12.00
N ASP A 210 -6.08 11.69 11.62
CA ASP A 210 -5.33 11.35 10.42
C ASP A 210 -4.36 10.19 10.71
N THR A 211 -4.63 9.04 10.10
CA THR A 211 -3.78 7.84 10.26
C THR A 211 -2.41 7.99 9.62
N TRP A 212 -2.22 8.93 8.69
CA TRP A 212 -0.94 9.16 8.04
C TRP A 212 0.14 9.69 8.99
N VAL A 213 -0.24 10.37 10.07
CA VAL A 213 0.71 10.85 11.09
C VAL A 213 1.05 9.81 12.15
N TRP A 214 0.39 8.64 12.14
CA TRP A 214 0.66 7.59 13.12
C TRP A 214 2.04 6.99 12.89
N ASP A 215 2.88 7.05 13.92
CA ASP A 215 4.29 6.59 13.92
C ASP A 215 5.18 7.24 12.84
N ASN A 216 4.67 8.27 12.14
CA ASN A 216 5.35 8.89 11.03
C ASN A 216 6.40 9.89 11.54
N GLN A 217 7.67 9.51 11.49
CA GLN A 217 8.82 10.33 11.88
C GLN A 217 8.67 10.94 13.29
N VAL A 218 8.02 10.21 14.20
CA VAL A 218 7.79 10.64 15.59
C VAL A 218 9.06 10.57 16.43
N ILE A 219 8.98 11.06 17.67
CA ILE A 219 9.99 10.78 18.69
C ILE A 219 9.73 9.37 19.23
N ASN A 220 10.76 8.53 19.23
CA ASN A 220 10.76 7.20 19.84
C ASN A 220 12.09 6.97 20.58
N ARG A 221 12.16 5.90 21.37
CA ARG A 221 13.34 5.56 22.19
C ARG A 221 14.61 5.52 21.36
N GLN A 222 14.61 4.78 20.24
CA GLN A 222 15.79 4.63 19.39
C GLN A 222 16.33 6.00 18.95
N ARG A 223 15.45 6.89 18.48
CA ARG A 223 15.83 8.22 18.02
C ARG A 223 16.37 9.10 19.14
N LEU A 224 15.86 8.96 20.36
CA LEU A 224 16.41 9.64 21.55
C LEU A 224 17.80 9.12 21.91
N GLU A 225 17.99 7.80 21.89
CA GLU A 225 19.27 7.15 22.18
C GLU A 225 20.32 7.51 21.13
N ASP A 226 19.97 7.48 19.85
CA ASP A 226 20.84 7.92 18.75
C ASP A 226 21.25 9.38 18.90
N PHE A 227 20.31 10.25 19.25
CA PHE A 227 20.58 11.67 19.49
C PHE A 227 21.54 11.89 20.66
N VAL A 228 21.36 11.15 21.76
CA VAL A 228 22.26 11.18 22.92
C VAL A 228 23.65 10.69 22.54
N ASN A 229 23.74 9.56 21.83
CA ASN A 229 25.01 8.96 21.43
C ASN A 229 25.80 9.87 20.48
N TRP A 230 25.13 10.48 19.49
CA TRP A 230 25.75 11.44 18.58
C TRP A 230 26.34 12.65 19.32
N ASN A 231 25.66 13.14 20.36
CA ASN A 231 26.13 14.24 21.20
C ASN A 231 27.22 13.87 22.22
N GLN A 232 27.39 12.58 22.52
CA GLN A 232 28.45 12.08 23.40
C GLN A 232 29.75 11.76 22.64
N GLY A 233 29.68 11.47 21.34
CA GLY A 233 30.83 11.16 20.48
C GLY A 233 31.53 12.37 19.86
N PHE A 234 31.04 13.60 20.06
CA PHE A 234 31.68 14.81 19.55
C PHE A 234 32.80 15.28 20.50
N ASP A 235 34.02 14.84 20.22
CA ASP A 235 35.26 15.49 20.70
C ASP A 235 35.58 16.67 19.75
N PRO A 236 35.72 17.93 20.21
CA PRO A 236 35.75 19.11 19.32
C PRO A 236 36.98 19.26 18.40
N ILE A 237 37.81 18.23 18.22
CA ILE A 237 39.15 18.39 17.63
C ILE A 237 39.25 18.00 16.15
N HIS A 238 38.28 17.33 15.51
CA HIS A 238 38.46 16.93 14.10
C HIS A 238 37.26 17.14 13.16
N HIS A 239 37.53 17.97 12.13
CA HIS A 239 36.85 18.20 10.83
C HIS A 239 35.75 19.28 10.84
N ARG A 240 35.92 20.48 10.24
CA ARG A 240 36.18 20.87 8.83
C ARG A 240 35.25 20.22 7.82
#